data_AF-A0A538BMZ8-F1
#
_entry.id   AF-A0A538BMZ8-F1
#
_cell.length_a   1.000
_cell.length_b   1.000
_cell.length_c   1.000
_cell.angle_alpha   90.00
_cell.angle_beta   90.00
_cell.angle_gamma   90.00
#
_symmetry.space_group_name_H-M   'P 1'
#
loop_
_entity.id
_entity.type
_entity.pdbx_description
1 polymer ?
#
loop_
_entity_poly.entity_id
_entity_poly.type
_entity_poly.pdbx_seq_one_letter_code
_entity_poly.pdbx_strand_id
1 'polypeptide(L)'
;MAGQGPARRHDPVRRPDLSAGGRDPPEPVAADAAGGRAALRRGSDDLVRRDLARGTERDAVACRAGGPGVASHVGRVTAGRASRPAQGLGVGRVPRTGGERRRTTIVEESIRQFGRDGYNGASLERIAQAVGVRKQTLLYYFPTKDDLLEACLAAAGQRVAEEIASALEGPATPGERAEHVIHAVYSLAEEWPEFPMFIREAGRLGPTAFERFGGFLEPLRVSATEFLQAGMDAGLIRKQDPGLLLFTLYTAVIGSLTEASVLSSFVGADDARSSLKRRETEVVELVRAALRPPEV
;
A
#
# COMPACT_ATOMS: atom_id res chain seq x y z
N MET A 1 -71.38 -15.23 -31.80
CA MET A 1 -70.46 -15.01 -30.67
C MET A 1 -69.25 -15.91 -30.84
N ALA A 2 -68.07 -15.37 -30.53
CA ALA A 2 -66.76 -15.80 -31.01
C ALA A 2 -66.29 -17.17 -30.46
N GLY A 3 -65.74 -17.99 -31.35
CA GLY A 3 -64.90 -19.13 -31.03
C GLY A 3 -63.42 -18.77 -31.18
N GLN A 4 -62.61 -19.12 -30.18
CA GLN A 4 -61.13 -19.03 -30.23
C GLN A 4 -60.54 -20.42 -30.52
N GLY A 5 -59.65 -20.44 -31.51
CA GLY A 5 -59.04 -21.62 -32.11
C GLY A 5 -57.79 -22.15 -31.39
N PRO A 6 -57.18 -23.22 -31.92
CA PRO A 6 -56.38 -24.17 -31.15
C PRO A 6 -54.85 -23.95 -31.21
N ALA A 7 -54.19 -24.48 -30.19
CA ALA A 7 -52.73 -24.59 -30.06
C ALA A 7 -52.11 -25.47 -31.15
N ARG A 8 -51.08 -24.95 -31.83
CA ARG A 8 -50.28 -25.66 -32.84
C ARG A 8 -49.19 -26.50 -32.16
N ARG A 9 -49.16 -27.79 -32.50
CA ARG A 9 -48.06 -28.74 -32.20
C ARG A 9 -46.93 -28.53 -33.21
N HIS A 10 -45.69 -28.48 -32.72
CA HIS A 10 -44.48 -28.43 -33.52
C HIS A 10 -43.98 -29.86 -33.81
N ASP A 11 -43.66 -30.10 -35.08
CA ASP A 11 -43.13 -31.34 -35.67
C ASP A 11 -41.58 -31.36 -35.57
N PRO A 12 -40.89 -32.50 -35.32
CA PRO A 12 -39.43 -32.54 -35.19
C PRO A 12 -38.76 -32.88 -36.54
N VAL A 13 -37.95 -31.96 -37.07
CA VAL A 13 -37.20 -32.15 -38.32
C VAL A 13 -35.73 -32.51 -38.02
N ARG A 14 -35.38 -33.75 -38.41
CA ARG A 14 -34.11 -34.25 -38.99
C ARG A 14 -32.76 -33.65 -38.54
N ARG A 15 -31.93 -34.51 -37.94
CA ARG A 15 -30.46 -34.36 -37.85
C ARG A 15 -29.81 -34.72 -39.20
N PRO A 16 -28.76 -34.01 -39.66
CA PRO A 16 -27.88 -34.50 -40.71
C PRO A 16 -26.67 -35.25 -40.15
N ASP A 17 -26.19 -36.14 -41.00
CA ASP A 17 -25.21 -37.21 -40.87
C ASP A 17 -23.76 -36.71 -40.67
N LEU A 18 -22.98 -37.44 -39.88
CA LEU A 18 -21.56 -37.21 -39.60
C LEU A 18 -20.73 -38.27 -40.35
N SER A 19 -20.09 -37.90 -41.46
CA SER A 19 -18.97 -38.68 -42.00
C SER A 19 -18.07 -37.89 -42.95
N ALA A 20 -16.80 -37.84 -42.54
CA ALA A 20 -15.57 -37.74 -43.35
C ALA A 20 -15.17 -36.40 -44.02
N GLY A 21 -14.03 -35.87 -43.57
CA GLY A 21 -13.28 -34.81 -44.25
C GLY A 21 -12.16 -34.25 -43.38
N GLY A 22 -11.06 -35.00 -43.25
CA GLY A 22 -9.91 -34.64 -42.40
C GLY A 22 -9.21 -33.35 -42.83
N ARG A 23 -8.76 -32.59 -41.81
CA ARG A 23 -7.60 -31.70 -41.84
C ARG A 23 -6.97 -31.69 -40.45
N ASP A 24 -5.70 -32.05 -40.39
CA ASP A 24 -4.87 -31.97 -39.19
C ASP A 24 -4.77 -30.52 -38.68
N PRO A 25 -4.62 -30.30 -37.36
CA PRO A 25 -4.31 -28.98 -36.81
C PRO A 25 -2.86 -28.58 -37.15
N PRO A 26 -2.57 -27.30 -37.44
CA PRO A 26 -1.21 -26.87 -37.74
C PRO A 26 -0.34 -26.85 -36.48
N GLU A 27 0.88 -27.37 -36.61
CA GLU A 27 1.94 -27.32 -35.60
C GLU A 27 2.32 -25.89 -35.18
N PRO A 28 2.80 -25.69 -33.93
CA PRO A 28 3.25 -24.39 -33.47
C PRO A 28 4.58 -24.00 -34.13
N VAL A 29 4.56 -22.89 -34.87
CA VAL A 29 5.74 -22.28 -35.47
C VAL A 29 6.65 -21.75 -34.36
N ALA A 30 7.85 -22.31 -34.27
CA ALA A 30 8.94 -21.81 -33.45
C ALA A 30 9.38 -20.42 -33.96
N ALA A 31 9.24 -19.40 -33.10
CA ALA A 31 9.81 -18.08 -33.34
C ALA A 31 11.19 -17.98 -32.67
N ASP A 32 12.17 -17.76 -33.53
CA ASP A 32 13.58 -17.52 -33.30
C ASP A 32 13.85 -16.46 -32.20
N ALA A 33 14.58 -16.88 -31.16
CA ALA A 33 14.99 -16.04 -30.02
C ALA A 33 16.51 -16.02 -29.92
N ALA A 34 17.18 -15.43 -30.91
CA ALA A 34 18.62 -15.20 -30.86
C ALA A 34 18.99 -13.81 -31.42
N GLY A 35 18.89 -12.77 -30.59
CA GLY A 35 19.43 -11.45 -30.94
C GLY A 35 18.80 -10.30 -30.17
N GLY A 36 19.17 -10.10 -28.90
CA GLY A 36 18.71 -8.90 -28.18
C GLY A 36 19.01 -8.83 -26.68
N ARG A 37 19.49 -9.91 -26.05
CA ARG A 37 19.73 -9.93 -24.59
C ARG A 37 21.12 -9.46 -24.14
N ALA A 38 22.02 -9.07 -25.06
CA ALA A 38 23.40 -8.71 -24.72
C ALA A 38 23.64 -7.21 -24.44
N ALA A 39 22.70 -6.31 -24.80
CA ALA A 39 22.93 -4.86 -24.70
C ALA A 39 22.37 -4.21 -23.42
N LEU A 40 21.39 -4.83 -22.74
CA LEU A 40 20.72 -4.23 -21.57
C LEU A 40 21.36 -4.58 -20.22
N ARG A 41 22.31 -5.54 -20.17
CA ARG A 41 23.01 -5.90 -18.93
C ARG A 41 24.23 -5.02 -18.61
N ARG A 42 24.74 -4.21 -19.55
CA ARG A 42 25.92 -3.36 -19.31
C ARG A 42 25.60 -1.97 -18.76
N GLY A 43 24.35 -1.50 -18.88
CA GLY A 43 23.96 -0.16 -18.39
C GLY A 43 23.60 -0.11 -16.90
N SER A 44 23.15 -1.23 -16.33
CA SER A 44 22.64 -1.29 -14.96
C SER A 44 23.74 -1.47 -13.90
N ASP A 45 24.84 -2.15 -14.25
CA ASP A 45 25.96 -2.41 -13.33
C ASP A 45 26.87 -1.18 -13.12
N ASP A 46 26.90 -0.24 -14.06
CA ASP A 46 27.74 0.98 -13.97
C ASP A 46 27.10 2.11 -13.13
N LEU A 47 25.77 2.09 -12.95
CA LEU A 47 25.06 3.04 -12.09
C LEU A 47 25.14 2.63 -10.61
N VAL A 48 25.04 1.33 -10.31
CA VAL A 48 25.11 0.82 -8.92
C VAL A 48 26.53 0.95 -8.32
N ARG A 49 27.59 0.89 -9.15
CA ARG A 49 28.98 1.05 -8.66
C ARG A 49 29.39 2.50 -8.38
N ARG A 50 28.73 3.50 -8.97
CA ARG A 50 29.13 4.91 -8.80
C ARG A 50 28.63 5.53 -7.49
N ASP A 51 27.54 5.02 -6.93
CA ASP A 51 26.97 5.56 -5.68
C ASP A 51 27.56 4.95 -4.40
N LEU A 52 28.25 3.80 -4.49
CA LEU A 52 28.89 3.17 -3.33
C LEU A 52 30.30 3.70 -3.00
N ALA A 53 30.82 4.66 -3.77
CA ALA A 53 32.19 5.17 -3.61
C ALA A 53 32.28 6.59 -2.98
N ARG A 54 31.20 7.16 -2.45
CA ARG A 54 31.19 8.54 -1.90
C ARG A 54 30.59 8.69 -0.51
N GLY A 55 30.70 7.68 0.34
CA GLY A 55 30.11 7.70 1.67
C GLY A 55 30.91 6.98 2.76
N THR A 56 32.24 7.07 2.76
CA THR A 56 33.05 6.58 3.89
C THR A 56 34.20 7.53 4.16
N GLU A 57 33.94 8.58 4.94
CA GLU A 57 34.94 9.19 5.82
C GLU A 57 34.27 10.25 6.70
N ARG A 58 34.04 9.90 7.97
CA ARG A 58 34.12 10.70 9.20
C ARG A 58 33.14 10.16 10.25
N ASP A 59 33.71 9.98 11.45
CA ASP A 59 33.09 9.65 12.74
C ASP A 59 33.05 8.17 13.13
N ALA A 60 34.24 7.58 13.16
CA ALA A 60 34.57 6.50 14.10
C ALA A 60 34.83 7.11 15.49
N VAL A 61 33.85 7.04 16.39
CA VAL A 61 34.09 7.18 17.84
C VAL A 61 33.80 5.84 18.51
N ALA A 62 34.82 5.34 19.20
CA ALA A 62 34.95 4.00 19.73
C ALA A 62 33.98 3.69 20.88
N CYS A 63 33.25 2.56 20.78
CA CYS A 63 32.70 1.86 21.93
C CYS A 63 33.68 0.78 22.38
N ARG A 64 34.26 0.94 23.57
CA ARG A 64 35.00 -0.12 24.27
C ARG A 64 34.12 -0.70 25.37
N ALA A 65 34.06 -2.04 25.38
CA ALA A 65 33.39 -2.86 26.38
C ALA A 65 34.06 -2.76 27.76
N GLY A 66 33.25 -2.91 28.81
CA GLY A 66 33.70 -3.12 30.18
C GLY A 66 32.53 -3.10 31.17
N GLY A 67 32.08 -4.27 31.62
CA GLY A 67 31.45 -4.43 32.95
C GLY A 67 32.43 -5.16 33.89
N PRO A 68 32.05 -5.57 35.11
CA PRO A 68 30.84 -5.24 35.89
C PRO A 68 31.18 -4.66 37.29
N GLY A 69 30.20 -4.12 38.02
CA GLY A 69 30.40 -3.64 39.39
C GLY A 69 29.12 -3.28 40.11
N VAL A 70 28.67 -4.18 40.99
CA VAL A 70 27.58 -4.01 41.96
C VAL A 70 27.98 -3.01 43.06
N ALA A 71 27.09 -2.10 43.45
CA ALA A 71 26.93 -1.65 44.84
C ALA A 71 25.69 -0.75 45.00
N SER A 72 24.83 -1.21 45.89
CA SER A 72 23.68 -0.54 46.51
C SER A 72 24.04 0.83 47.08
N HIS A 73 23.19 1.86 46.88
CA HIS A 73 23.04 2.99 47.81
C HIS A 73 21.61 3.53 47.76
N VAL A 74 20.85 3.17 48.80
CA VAL A 74 19.55 3.74 49.15
C VAL A 74 19.78 5.15 49.70
N GLY A 75 19.49 6.16 48.88
CA GLY A 75 19.56 7.58 49.23
C GLY A 75 18.17 8.20 49.35
N ARG A 76 17.83 8.60 50.57
CA ARG A 76 16.59 9.27 51.01
C ARG A 76 16.40 10.60 50.26
N VAL A 77 15.29 10.80 49.53
CA VAL A 77 14.93 12.10 48.93
C VAL A 77 13.86 12.78 49.78
N THR A 78 14.23 13.89 50.41
CA THR A 78 13.34 14.83 51.08
C THR A 78 12.67 15.77 50.09
N ALA A 79 11.38 16.04 50.30
CA ALA A 79 10.57 16.99 49.56
C ALA A 79 11.11 18.43 49.64
N GLY A 80 11.10 19.15 48.52
CA GLY A 80 11.49 20.56 48.49
C GLY A 80 11.28 21.26 47.14
N ARG A 81 10.13 21.94 47.04
CA ARG A 81 9.79 23.09 46.15
C ARG A 81 9.69 22.90 44.63
N ALA A 82 8.47 23.21 44.18
CA ALA A 82 8.04 23.44 42.81
C ALA A 82 8.91 24.44 42.04
N SER A 83 9.27 24.05 40.81
CA SER A 83 9.77 24.93 39.75
C SER A 83 9.03 24.62 38.45
N ARG A 84 8.76 25.69 37.70
CA ARG A 84 7.72 25.90 36.66
C ARG A 84 7.84 24.93 35.46
N PRO A 85 6.74 24.65 34.73
CA PRO A 85 6.78 23.79 33.55
C PRO A 85 7.57 24.48 32.43
N ALA A 86 8.58 23.77 31.91
CA ALA A 86 9.26 24.13 30.68
C ALA A 86 8.25 24.05 29.52
N GLN A 87 7.99 25.19 28.91
CA GLN A 87 7.15 25.32 27.72
C GLN A 87 7.75 24.49 26.59
N GLY A 88 6.88 23.74 25.92
CA GLY A 88 7.21 22.83 24.84
C GLY A 88 7.93 23.55 23.69
N LEU A 89 8.98 22.90 23.20
CA LEU A 89 9.54 23.17 21.89
C LEU A 89 8.49 22.73 20.86
N GLY A 90 7.58 23.65 20.52
CA GLY A 90 6.74 23.52 19.34
C GLY A 90 7.66 23.37 18.14
N VAL A 91 7.62 22.21 17.51
CA VAL A 91 8.17 22.00 16.17
C VAL A 91 7.35 22.88 15.23
N GLY A 92 7.79 24.12 15.08
CA GLY A 92 7.17 25.10 14.19
C GLY A 92 7.20 24.56 12.76
N ARG A 93 6.03 24.32 12.18
CA ARG A 93 5.86 24.03 10.76
C ARG A 93 6.49 25.17 9.98
N VAL A 94 7.69 24.94 9.43
CA VAL A 94 8.43 25.91 8.62
C VAL A 94 7.49 26.44 7.53
N PRO A 95 7.40 27.77 7.30
CA PRO A 95 6.60 28.31 6.22
C PRO A 95 7.10 27.72 4.90
N ARG A 96 6.34 26.78 4.33
CA ARG A 96 6.64 26.24 3.00
C ARG A 96 6.81 27.43 2.04
N THR A 97 7.93 27.51 1.33
CA THR A 97 8.10 28.57 0.31
C THR A 97 7.00 28.43 -0.74
N GLY A 98 6.72 29.48 -1.51
CA GLY A 98 5.69 29.42 -2.56
C GLY A 98 5.93 28.28 -3.56
N GLY A 99 7.20 27.92 -3.80
CA GLY A 99 7.58 26.78 -4.63
C GLY A 99 7.25 25.43 -4.00
N GLU A 100 7.53 25.25 -2.70
CA GLU A 100 7.24 23.98 -2.01
C GLU A 100 5.73 23.72 -1.91
N ARG A 101 4.93 24.75 -1.58
CA ARG A 101 3.47 24.62 -1.61
C ARG A 101 2.95 24.17 -2.97
N ARG A 102 3.46 24.77 -4.04
CA ARG A 102 3.05 24.43 -5.41
C ARG A 102 3.44 23.01 -5.78
N ARG A 103 4.65 22.58 -5.40
CA ARG A 103 5.10 21.19 -5.60
C ARG A 103 4.16 20.21 -4.90
N THR A 104 3.81 20.46 -3.63
CA THR A 104 2.84 19.64 -2.89
C THR A 104 1.47 19.58 -3.58
N THR A 105 0.91 20.72 -3.99
CA THR A 105 -0.40 20.77 -4.66
C THR A 105 -0.41 19.99 -5.98
N ILE A 106 0.66 20.07 -6.76
CA ILE A 106 0.81 19.26 -7.99
C ILE A 106 0.77 17.77 -7.65
N VAL A 107 1.51 17.33 -6.64
CA VAL A 107 1.56 15.92 -6.23
C VAL A 107 0.19 15.43 -5.75
N GLU A 108 -0.48 16.18 -4.88
CA GLU A 108 -1.81 15.83 -4.36
C GLU A 108 -2.85 15.66 -5.48
N GLU A 109 -2.89 16.60 -6.43
CA GLU A 109 -3.79 16.52 -7.58
C GLU A 109 -3.43 15.35 -8.51
N SER A 110 -2.13 15.08 -8.67
CA SER A 110 -1.66 13.98 -9.51
C SER A 110 -2.07 12.63 -8.93
N ILE A 111 -2.01 12.46 -7.61
CA ILE A 111 -2.46 11.22 -6.96
C ILE A 111 -3.97 11.01 -7.21
N ARG A 112 -4.77 12.07 -7.10
CA ARG A 112 -6.21 12.00 -7.43
C ARG A 112 -6.44 11.56 -8.88
N GLN A 113 -5.77 12.19 -9.84
CA GLN A 113 -5.95 11.85 -11.26
C GLN A 113 -5.40 10.46 -11.60
N PHE A 114 -4.25 10.05 -11.06
CA PHE A 114 -3.71 8.70 -11.26
C PHE A 114 -4.62 7.63 -10.64
N GLY A 115 -5.21 7.87 -9.47
CA GLY A 115 -6.18 6.94 -8.87
C GLY A 115 -7.49 6.84 -9.65
N ARG A 116 -7.95 7.94 -10.26
CA ARG A 116 -9.21 7.98 -11.02
C ARG A 116 -9.07 7.45 -12.46
N ASP A 117 -8.08 7.93 -13.18
CA ASP A 117 -7.93 7.69 -14.63
C ASP A 117 -6.86 6.62 -14.94
N GLY A 118 -6.16 6.12 -13.91
CA GLY A 118 -4.97 5.30 -14.07
C GLY A 118 -3.77 6.11 -14.56
N TYR A 119 -2.58 5.49 -14.53
CA TYR A 119 -1.37 6.14 -15.01
C TYR A 119 -1.47 6.55 -16.47
N ASN A 120 -1.84 5.63 -17.38
CA ASN A 120 -1.90 5.94 -18.82
C ASN A 120 -2.98 6.97 -19.17
N GLY A 121 -4.13 6.95 -18.49
CA GLY A 121 -5.24 7.86 -18.75
C GLY A 121 -5.04 9.28 -18.23
N ALA A 122 -4.19 9.48 -17.21
CA ALA A 122 -3.90 10.80 -16.66
C ALA A 122 -3.08 11.67 -17.65
N SER A 123 -3.35 12.98 -17.68
CA SER A 123 -2.67 13.93 -18.56
C SER A 123 -2.00 15.04 -17.75
N LEU A 124 -0.71 15.30 -18.00
CA LEU A 124 0.02 16.42 -17.39
C LEU A 124 -0.63 17.78 -17.70
N GLU A 125 -1.32 17.90 -18.84
CA GLU A 125 -2.09 19.11 -19.18
C GLU A 125 -3.29 19.28 -18.24
N ARG A 126 -4.06 18.19 -18.03
CA ARG A 126 -5.23 18.20 -17.15
C ARG A 126 -4.83 18.43 -15.69
N ILE A 127 -3.73 17.84 -15.24
CA ILE A 127 -3.16 18.07 -13.90
C ILE A 127 -2.77 19.54 -13.75
N ALA A 128 -2.02 20.10 -14.70
CA ALA A 128 -1.60 21.49 -14.65
C ALA A 128 -2.80 22.45 -14.62
N GLN A 129 -3.82 22.20 -15.44
CA GLN A 129 -5.05 22.97 -15.47
C GLN A 129 -5.80 22.90 -14.11
N ALA A 130 -5.92 21.70 -13.53
CA ALA A 130 -6.62 21.50 -12.25
C ALA A 130 -5.95 22.25 -11.09
N VAL A 131 -4.63 22.34 -11.07
CA VAL A 131 -3.89 23.11 -10.05
C VAL A 131 -3.70 24.59 -10.41
N GLY A 132 -4.21 25.05 -11.56
CA GLY A 132 -4.14 26.45 -11.99
C GLY A 132 -2.75 26.91 -12.44
N VAL A 133 -1.93 26.02 -13.00
CA VAL A 133 -0.60 26.34 -13.53
C VAL A 133 -0.49 26.00 -15.02
N ARG A 134 0.50 26.58 -15.70
CA ARG A 134 0.82 26.17 -17.07
C ARG A 134 1.54 24.82 -17.06
N LYS A 135 1.33 23.98 -18.07
CA LYS A 135 2.07 22.71 -18.21
C LYS A 135 3.60 22.89 -18.11
N GLN A 136 4.15 23.94 -18.70
CA GLN A 136 5.59 24.25 -18.58
C GLN A 136 6.05 24.47 -17.13
N THR A 137 5.18 25.04 -16.28
CA THR A 137 5.46 25.21 -14.86
C THR A 137 5.44 23.88 -14.13
N LEU A 138 4.52 22.97 -14.48
CA LEU A 138 4.52 21.61 -13.93
C LEU A 138 5.80 20.87 -14.34
N LEU A 139 6.16 20.91 -15.62
CA LEU A 139 7.36 20.26 -16.17
C LEU A 139 8.66 20.80 -15.59
N TYR A 140 8.67 22.04 -15.08
CA TYR A 140 9.80 22.57 -14.33
C TYR A 140 10.01 21.83 -13.00
N TYR A 141 8.94 21.42 -12.30
CA TYR A 141 9.04 20.65 -11.06
C TYR A 141 9.22 19.15 -11.31
N PHE A 142 8.57 18.63 -12.34
CA PHE A 142 8.54 17.21 -12.68
C PHE A 142 8.76 17.05 -14.19
N PRO A 143 10.02 16.87 -14.63
CA PRO A 143 10.39 16.87 -16.05
C PRO A 143 9.64 15.81 -16.86
N THR A 144 9.35 14.67 -16.25
CA THR A 144 8.56 13.59 -16.85
C THR A 144 7.37 13.20 -15.99
N LYS A 145 6.45 12.45 -16.61
CA LYS A 145 5.30 11.85 -15.92
C LYS A 145 5.74 10.76 -14.92
N ASP A 146 6.87 10.10 -15.19
CA ASP A 146 7.48 9.14 -14.28
C ASP A 146 8.06 9.83 -13.04
N ASP A 147 8.76 10.97 -13.20
CA ASP A 147 9.24 11.77 -12.07
C ASP A 147 8.08 12.25 -11.17
N LEU A 148 6.95 12.60 -11.81
CA LEU A 148 5.73 12.96 -11.08
C LEU A 148 5.15 11.76 -10.34
N LEU A 149 5.07 10.58 -10.99
CA LEU A 149 4.61 9.35 -10.36
C LEU A 149 5.51 8.96 -9.18
N GLU A 150 6.83 9.06 -9.31
CA GLU A 150 7.79 8.80 -8.24
C GLU A 150 7.55 9.71 -7.03
N ALA A 151 7.34 11.00 -7.27
CA ALA A 151 7.01 11.94 -6.21
C ALA A 151 5.66 11.64 -5.55
N CYS A 152 4.68 11.16 -6.33
CA CYS A 152 3.39 10.71 -5.82
C CYS A 152 3.53 9.47 -4.93
N LEU A 153 4.28 8.45 -5.37
CA LEU A 153 4.53 7.24 -4.59
C LEU A 153 5.29 7.55 -3.29
N ALA A 154 6.28 8.45 -3.34
CA ALA A 154 7.01 8.88 -2.18
C ALA A 154 6.13 9.63 -1.16
N ALA A 155 5.33 10.58 -1.63
CA ALA A 155 4.41 11.32 -0.77
C ALA A 155 3.34 10.40 -0.14
N ALA A 156 2.79 9.49 -0.94
CA ALA A 156 1.81 8.53 -0.47
C ALA A 156 2.40 7.54 0.56
N GLY A 157 3.57 6.97 0.25
CA GLY A 157 4.26 6.04 1.16
C GLY A 157 4.65 6.70 2.48
N GLN A 158 5.17 7.93 2.43
CA GLN A 158 5.52 8.70 3.62
C GLN A 158 4.29 9.00 4.50
N ARG A 159 3.18 9.46 3.90
CA ARG A 159 1.95 9.73 4.65
C ARG A 159 1.43 8.46 5.33
N VAL A 160 1.33 7.35 4.60
CA VAL A 160 0.89 6.07 5.16
C VAL A 160 1.81 5.62 6.29
N ALA A 161 3.12 5.79 6.11
CA ALA A 161 4.09 5.40 7.14
C ALA A 161 3.91 6.21 8.42
N GLU A 162 3.69 7.52 8.30
CA GLU A 162 3.44 8.43 9.43
C GLU A 162 2.14 8.07 10.17
N GLU A 163 1.05 7.81 9.45
CA GLU A 163 -0.24 7.42 10.07
C GLU A 163 -0.13 6.08 10.81
N ILE A 164 0.51 5.07 10.21
CA ILE A 164 0.71 3.76 10.85
C ILE A 164 1.63 3.89 12.06
N ALA A 165 2.71 4.67 11.95
CA ALA A 165 3.62 4.89 13.08
C ALA A 165 2.89 5.55 14.26
N SER A 166 2.05 6.56 13.99
CA SER A 166 1.25 7.22 15.02
C SER A 166 0.23 6.26 15.66
N ALA A 167 -0.43 5.43 14.86
CA ALA A 167 -1.38 4.41 15.36
C ALA A 167 -0.73 3.36 16.29
N LEU A 168 0.59 3.17 16.17
CA LEU A 168 1.36 2.23 16.97
C LEU A 168 1.97 2.86 18.23
N GLU A 169 1.74 4.15 18.50
CA GLU A 169 2.22 4.79 19.72
C GLU A 169 1.49 4.28 20.98
N GLY A 170 2.21 4.21 22.09
CA GLY A 170 1.66 3.82 23.39
C GLY A 170 1.60 2.30 23.65
N PRO A 171 1.24 1.89 24.87
CA PRO A 171 1.10 0.49 25.25
C PRO A 171 -0.20 -0.10 24.67
N ALA A 172 -0.10 -1.28 24.06
CA ALA A 172 -1.23 -2.02 23.50
C ALA A 172 -0.85 -3.50 23.30
N THR A 173 -1.84 -4.39 23.43
CA THR A 173 -1.75 -5.81 23.08
C THR A 173 -1.61 -6.00 21.57
N PRO A 174 -1.23 -7.20 21.09
CA PRO A 174 -1.18 -7.48 19.65
C PRO A 174 -2.49 -7.28 18.90
N GLY A 175 -3.62 -7.65 19.51
CA GLY A 175 -4.94 -7.41 18.93
C GLY A 175 -5.23 -5.92 18.78
N GLU A 176 -5.06 -5.16 19.85
CA GLU A 176 -5.28 -3.69 19.86
C GLU A 176 -4.37 -2.96 18.87
N ARG A 177 -3.10 -3.35 18.74
CA ARG A 177 -2.19 -2.75 17.74
C ARG A 177 -2.66 -3.01 16.32
N ALA A 178 -3.08 -4.24 16.01
CA ALA A 178 -3.60 -4.56 14.69
C ALA A 178 -4.87 -3.75 14.39
N GLU A 179 -5.75 -3.59 15.38
CA GLU A 179 -6.95 -2.76 15.29
C GLU A 179 -6.63 -1.28 15.04
N HIS A 180 -5.69 -0.70 15.78
CA HIS A 180 -5.27 0.68 15.56
C HIS A 180 -4.75 0.92 14.15
N VAL A 181 -3.95 -0.02 13.62
CA VAL A 181 -3.44 0.06 12.24
C VAL A 181 -4.57 -0.05 11.23
N ILE A 182 -5.53 -0.96 11.42
CA ILE A 182 -6.71 -1.08 10.56
C ILE A 182 -7.49 0.23 10.57
N HIS A 183 -7.77 0.78 11.76
CA HIS A 183 -8.49 2.03 11.91
C HIS A 183 -7.79 3.21 11.23
N ALA A 184 -6.47 3.31 11.36
CA ALA A 184 -5.68 4.34 10.68
C ALA A 184 -5.75 4.23 9.15
N VAL A 185 -5.67 3.01 8.60
CA VAL A 185 -5.78 2.78 7.16
C VAL A 185 -7.17 3.11 6.63
N TYR A 186 -8.22 2.76 7.38
CA TYR A 186 -9.60 3.11 7.02
C TYR A 186 -9.88 4.61 7.13
N SER A 187 -9.38 5.27 8.17
CA SER A 187 -9.49 6.73 8.32
C SER A 187 -8.75 7.45 7.20
N LEU A 188 -7.57 6.98 6.81
CA LEU A 188 -6.84 7.50 5.67
C LEU A 188 -7.63 7.35 4.36
N ALA A 189 -8.32 6.23 4.16
CA ALA A 189 -9.18 6.02 2.99
C ALA A 189 -10.43 6.92 2.99
N GLU A 190 -10.96 7.28 4.15
CA GLU A 190 -12.07 8.24 4.26
C GLU A 190 -11.61 9.68 3.98
N GLU A 191 -10.47 10.08 4.54
CA GLU A 191 -9.87 11.41 4.29
C GLU A 191 -9.33 11.58 2.87
N TRP A 192 -8.92 10.47 2.24
CA TRP A 192 -8.29 10.47 0.93
C TRP A 192 -8.85 9.35 0.04
N PRO A 193 -10.09 9.50 -0.48
CA PRO A 193 -10.81 8.43 -1.18
C PRO A 193 -10.12 7.86 -2.43
N GLU A 194 -9.29 8.66 -3.11
CA GLU A 194 -8.58 8.25 -4.31
C GLU A 194 -7.34 7.40 -4.03
N PHE A 195 -6.83 7.41 -2.79
CA PHE A 195 -5.57 6.75 -2.43
C PHE A 195 -5.57 5.23 -2.61
N PRO A 196 -6.58 4.48 -2.11
CA PRO A 196 -6.60 3.02 -2.30
C PRO A 196 -6.55 2.64 -3.79
N MET A 197 -7.25 3.41 -4.63
CA MET A 197 -7.26 3.23 -6.08
C MET A 197 -5.93 3.61 -6.72
N PHE A 198 -5.30 4.69 -6.28
CA PHE A 198 -3.95 5.06 -6.73
C PHE A 198 -2.94 3.96 -6.46
N ILE A 199 -2.90 3.39 -5.25
CA ILE A 199 -1.99 2.28 -4.92
C ILE A 199 -2.27 1.06 -5.77
N ARG A 200 -3.55 0.74 -5.99
CA ARG A 200 -3.95 -0.37 -6.87
C ARG A 200 -3.46 -0.17 -8.30
N GLU A 201 -3.71 1.00 -8.89
CA GLU A 201 -3.28 1.30 -10.27
C GLU A 201 -1.75 1.38 -10.39
N ALA A 202 -1.05 1.89 -9.38
CA ALA A 202 0.41 1.86 -9.33
C ALA A 202 0.96 0.43 -9.33
N GLY A 203 0.33 -0.50 -8.60
CA GLY A 203 0.71 -1.92 -8.61
C GLY A 203 0.59 -2.59 -9.99
N ARG A 204 -0.28 -2.07 -10.87
CA ARG A 204 -0.43 -2.60 -12.25
C ARG A 204 0.70 -2.19 -13.20
N LEU A 205 1.51 -1.20 -12.82
CA LEU A 205 2.66 -0.74 -13.60
C LEU A 205 3.86 -1.68 -13.50
N GLY A 206 3.75 -2.72 -12.67
CA GLY A 206 4.77 -3.74 -12.48
C GLY A 206 5.47 -3.63 -11.11
N PRO A 207 6.39 -4.57 -10.83
CA PRO A 207 6.99 -4.72 -9.51
C PRO A 207 7.74 -3.47 -9.06
N THR A 208 8.42 -2.75 -9.96
CA THR A 208 9.26 -1.60 -9.61
C THR A 208 8.50 -0.42 -8.98
N ALA A 209 7.27 -0.14 -9.43
CA ALA A 209 6.45 0.93 -8.84
C ALA A 209 6.01 0.56 -7.42
N PHE A 210 5.62 -0.71 -7.23
CA PHE A 210 5.24 -1.24 -5.93
C PHE A 210 6.44 -1.37 -4.98
N GLU A 211 7.63 -1.74 -5.47
CA GLU A 211 8.89 -1.77 -4.72
C GLU A 211 9.26 -0.39 -4.18
N ARG A 212 9.12 0.65 -5.01
CA ARG A 212 9.37 2.04 -4.57
C ARG A 212 8.43 2.46 -3.46
N PHE A 213 7.14 2.16 -3.59
CA PHE A 213 6.17 2.41 -2.51
C PHE A 213 6.49 1.57 -1.26
N GLY A 214 6.78 0.29 -1.45
CA GLY A 214 7.16 -0.65 -0.40
C GLY A 214 8.41 -0.22 0.36
N GLY A 215 9.37 0.45 -0.29
CA GLY A 215 10.57 0.99 0.35
C GLY A 215 10.27 1.99 1.47
N PHE A 216 9.19 2.77 1.36
CA PHE A 216 8.76 3.68 2.44
C PHE A 216 8.09 2.95 3.60
N LEU A 217 7.47 1.80 3.32
CA LEU A 217 6.82 0.96 4.32
C LEU A 217 7.76 -0.11 4.90
N GLU A 218 8.97 -0.24 4.37
CA GLU A 218 9.94 -1.27 4.76
C GLU A 218 10.26 -1.27 6.26
N PRO A 219 10.52 -0.11 6.92
CA PRO A 219 10.75 -0.09 8.37
C PRO A 219 9.53 -0.59 9.17
N LEU A 220 8.33 -0.26 8.71
CA LEU A 220 7.08 -0.72 9.33
C LEU A 220 6.88 -2.21 9.12
N ARG A 221 7.21 -2.74 7.93
CA ARG A 221 7.12 -4.16 7.60
C ARG A 221 8.05 -4.98 8.50
N VAL A 222 9.30 -4.55 8.66
CA VAL A 222 10.28 -5.21 9.54
C VAL A 222 9.77 -5.21 10.99
N SER A 223 9.41 -4.03 11.50
CA SER A 223 8.87 -3.87 12.85
C SER A 223 7.62 -4.71 13.11
N ALA A 224 6.67 -4.73 12.16
CA ALA A 224 5.46 -5.53 12.27
C ALA A 224 5.75 -7.04 12.28
N THR A 225 6.70 -7.50 11.46
CA THR A 225 7.10 -8.92 11.41
C THR A 225 7.72 -9.36 12.74
N GLU A 226 8.63 -8.54 13.30
CA GLU A 226 9.25 -8.78 14.61
C GLU A 226 8.21 -8.77 15.73
N PHE A 227 7.26 -7.84 15.68
CA PHE A 227 6.17 -7.74 16.64
C PHE A 227 5.26 -8.99 16.63
N LEU A 228 4.85 -9.44 15.44
CA LEU A 228 4.05 -10.65 15.29
C LEU A 228 4.80 -11.88 15.81
N GLN A 229 6.09 -12.01 15.49
CA GLN A 229 6.93 -13.09 15.98
C GLN A 229 7.03 -13.09 17.52
N ALA A 230 7.26 -11.93 18.13
CA ALA A 230 7.32 -11.80 19.59
C ALA A 230 5.98 -12.17 20.26
N GLY A 231 4.85 -11.75 19.67
CA GLY A 231 3.52 -12.13 20.15
C GLY A 231 3.27 -13.64 20.05
N MET A 232 3.76 -14.27 18.99
CA MET A 232 3.71 -15.73 18.82
C MET A 232 4.58 -16.45 19.85
N ASP A 233 5.76 -15.93 20.18
CA ASP A 233 6.68 -16.51 21.15
C ASP A 233 6.18 -16.37 22.59
N ALA A 234 5.47 -15.29 22.89
CA ALA A 234 4.78 -15.08 24.17
C ALA A 234 3.46 -15.86 24.31
N GLY A 235 3.00 -16.57 23.27
CA GLY A 235 1.71 -17.27 23.26
C GLY A 235 0.49 -16.34 23.21
N LEU A 236 0.69 -15.06 22.90
CA LEU A 236 -0.39 -14.06 22.74
C LEU A 236 -1.03 -14.13 21.34
N ILE A 237 -0.28 -14.65 20.36
CA ILE A 237 -0.73 -14.88 18.98
C ILE A 237 -0.56 -16.37 18.67
N ARG A 238 -1.51 -16.97 17.95
CA ARG A 238 -1.35 -18.35 17.45
C ARG A 238 -0.11 -18.51 16.57
N LYS A 239 0.56 -19.67 16.63
CA LYS A 239 1.75 -19.96 15.81
C LYS A 239 1.39 -20.04 14.31
N GLN A 240 2.06 -19.22 13.51
CA GLN A 240 1.92 -19.09 12.06
C GLN A 240 3.23 -18.57 11.45
N ASP A 241 3.31 -18.43 10.14
CA ASP A 241 4.40 -17.67 9.50
C ASP A 241 4.10 -16.15 9.59
N PRO A 242 4.97 -15.34 10.22
CA PRO A 242 4.67 -13.92 10.45
C PRO A 242 4.63 -13.09 9.17
N GLY A 243 5.42 -13.46 8.15
CA GLY A 243 5.45 -12.76 6.86
C GLY A 243 4.18 -13.01 6.05
N LEU A 244 3.75 -14.26 5.95
CA LEU A 244 2.50 -14.65 5.29
C LEU A 244 1.28 -14.12 6.03
N LEU A 245 1.31 -14.10 7.38
CA LEU A 245 0.26 -13.47 8.17
C LEU A 245 0.16 -11.97 7.83
N LEU A 246 1.26 -11.23 7.91
CA LEU A 246 1.29 -9.80 7.59
C LEU A 246 0.77 -9.52 6.16
N PHE A 247 1.21 -10.30 5.18
CA PHE A 247 0.73 -10.21 3.80
C PHE A 247 -0.77 -10.49 3.67
N THR A 248 -1.29 -11.49 4.40
CA THR A 248 -2.71 -11.84 4.41
C THR A 248 -3.55 -10.73 5.04
N LEU A 249 -3.10 -10.17 6.17
CA LEU A 249 -3.74 -9.03 6.83
C LEU A 249 -3.77 -7.81 5.91
N TYR A 250 -2.64 -7.48 5.28
CA TYR A 250 -2.55 -6.41 4.27
C TYR A 250 -3.56 -6.62 3.13
N THR A 251 -3.61 -7.83 2.57
CA THR A 251 -4.50 -8.16 1.44
C THR A 251 -5.97 -8.05 1.82
N ALA A 252 -6.35 -8.50 3.03
CA ALA A 252 -7.70 -8.36 3.54
C ALA A 252 -8.11 -6.89 3.69
N VAL A 253 -7.25 -6.06 4.29
CA VAL A 253 -7.50 -4.63 4.49
C VAL A 253 -7.58 -3.90 3.13
N ILE A 254 -6.56 -4.00 2.28
CA ILE A 254 -6.54 -3.26 1.01
C ILE A 254 -7.58 -3.79 0.01
N GLY A 255 -7.78 -5.11 -0.04
CA GLY A 255 -8.83 -5.72 -0.85
C GLY A 255 -10.22 -5.20 -0.47
N SER A 256 -10.53 -5.11 0.83
CA SER A 256 -11.83 -4.59 1.30
C SER A 256 -12.09 -3.12 0.94
N LEU A 257 -11.03 -2.32 0.78
CA LEU A 257 -11.10 -0.92 0.37
C LEU A 257 -11.25 -0.76 -1.15
N THR A 258 -10.55 -1.59 -1.92
CA THR A 258 -10.41 -1.39 -3.38
C THR A 258 -11.40 -2.18 -4.23
N GLU A 259 -11.99 -3.25 -3.69
CA GLU A 259 -12.86 -4.17 -4.43
C GLU A 259 -14.36 -3.92 -4.18
N ALA A 260 -14.74 -2.68 -3.89
CA ALA A 260 -16.14 -2.29 -3.62
C ALA A 260 -17.12 -2.73 -4.74
N SER A 261 -16.69 -2.67 -6.00
CA SER A 261 -17.47 -3.08 -7.18
C SER A 261 -17.55 -4.60 -7.36
N VAL A 262 -16.57 -5.35 -6.86
CA VAL A 262 -16.62 -6.81 -6.86
C VAL A 262 -17.51 -7.27 -5.70
N LEU A 263 -17.37 -6.64 -4.53
CA LEU A 263 -18.26 -6.86 -3.38
C LEU A 263 -19.73 -6.63 -3.76
N SER A 264 -20.02 -5.60 -4.56
CA SER A 264 -21.39 -5.35 -5.05
C SER A 264 -21.96 -6.48 -5.91
N SER A 265 -21.09 -7.17 -6.63
CA SER A 265 -21.43 -8.32 -7.47
C SER A 265 -21.62 -9.61 -6.66
N PHE A 266 -20.98 -9.72 -5.48
CA PHE A 266 -21.08 -10.87 -4.58
C PHE A 266 -22.21 -10.77 -3.56
N VAL A 267 -22.48 -9.57 -3.01
CA VAL A 267 -23.40 -9.38 -1.87
C VAL A 267 -24.67 -8.58 -2.26
N GLY A 268 -24.75 -8.07 -3.49
CA GLY A 268 -25.86 -7.24 -3.98
C GLY A 268 -25.64 -5.74 -3.77
N ALA A 269 -26.27 -4.90 -4.60
CA ALA A 269 -26.00 -3.46 -4.70
C ALA A 269 -26.34 -2.63 -3.44
N ASP A 270 -27.15 -3.17 -2.52
CA ASP A 270 -27.51 -2.52 -1.27
C ASP A 270 -26.47 -2.76 -0.16
N ASP A 271 -25.83 -3.94 -0.13
CA ASP A 271 -24.69 -4.25 0.75
C ASP A 271 -23.35 -3.81 0.16
N ALA A 272 -23.25 -3.61 -1.17
CA ALA A 272 -22.13 -2.95 -1.84
C ALA A 272 -21.80 -1.57 -1.26
N ARG A 273 -22.86 -0.87 -0.87
CA ARG A 273 -22.84 0.43 -0.17
C ARG A 273 -22.67 0.26 1.34
N SER A 274 -22.23 -0.90 1.82
CA SER A 274 -21.75 -1.05 3.19
C SER A 274 -20.84 0.15 3.50
N SER A 275 -21.20 0.95 4.50
CA SER A 275 -20.35 2.07 4.90
C SER A 275 -18.94 1.55 5.16
N LEU A 276 -17.92 2.37 4.88
CA LEU A 276 -16.51 2.02 5.16
C LEU A 276 -16.37 1.45 6.57
N LYS A 277 -17.11 2.03 7.53
CA LYS A 277 -17.24 1.57 8.91
C LYS A 277 -17.70 0.12 9.09
N ARG A 278 -18.65 -0.37 8.29
CA ARG A 278 -19.10 -1.77 8.36
C ARG A 278 -17.99 -2.71 7.88
N ARG A 279 -17.32 -2.36 6.78
CA ARG A 279 -16.19 -3.14 6.25
C ARG A 279 -15.03 -3.16 7.24
N GLU A 280 -14.73 -2.02 7.84
CA GLU A 280 -13.74 -1.88 8.91
C GLU A 280 -14.05 -2.85 10.06
N THR A 281 -15.30 -2.86 10.53
CA THR A 281 -15.74 -3.76 11.61
C THR A 281 -15.52 -5.23 11.25
N GLU A 282 -15.92 -5.65 10.04
CA GLU A 282 -15.73 -7.04 9.58
C GLU A 282 -14.24 -7.41 9.47
N VAL A 283 -13.40 -6.50 8.97
CA VAL A 283 -11.96 -6.73 8.88
C VAL A 283 -11.33 -6.82 10.26
N VAL A 284 -11.71 -5.95 11.20
CA VAL A 284 -11.25 -6.02 12.60
C VAL A 284 -11.59 -7.39 13.22
N GLU A 285 -12.82 -7.86 13.07
CA GLU A 285 -13.23 -9.17 13.61
C GLU A 285 -12.47 -10.32 12.94
N LEU A 286 -12.26 -10.27 11.62
CA LEU A 286 -11.44 -11.23 10.90
C LEU A 286 -10.00 -11.28 11.43
N VAL A 287 -9.38 -10.11 11.64
CA VAL A 287 -8.01 -10.01 12.14
C VAL A 287 -7.92 -10.50 13.59
N ARG A 288 -8.87 -10.16 14.46
CA ARG A 288 -8.95 -10.69 15.83
C ARG A 288 -9.00 -12.21 15.85
N ALA A 289 -9.87 -12.80 15.01
CA ALA A 289 -9.98 -14.25 14.91
C ALA A 289 -8.69 -14.89 14.38
N ALA A 290 -8.00 -14.25 13.44
CA ALA A 290 -6.73 -14.72 12.90
C ALA A 290 -5.59 -14.68 13.93
N LEU A 291 -5.61 -13.74 14.87
CA LEU A 291 -4.56 -13.60 15.91
C LEU A 291 -4.80 -14.47 17.14
N ARG A 292 -6.07 -14.83 17.45
CA ARG A 292 -6.44 -15.54 18.68
C ARG A 292 -5.62 -16.83 18.89
N PRO A 293 -4.98 -17.01 20.07
CA PRO A 293 -4.29 -18.24 20.40
C PRO A 293 -5.29 -19.41 20.50
N PRO A 294 -4.88 -20.65 20.18
CA PRO A 294 -5.75 -21.82 20.33
C PRO A 294 -6.20 -21.96 21.80
N GLU A 295 -7.47 -22.31 22.00
CA GLU A 295 -7.99 -22.63 23.34
C GLU A 295 -7.28 -23.89 23.84
N VAL A 296 -6.67 -23.80 25.02
CA VAL A 296 -5.95 -24.88 25.71
C VAL A 296 -6.94 -25.75 26.47
#